data_AF-A0A7H8XJA2-F1
#
_entry.id   AF-A0A7H8XJA2-F1
#
_cell.length_a   1.000
_cell.length_b   1.000
_cell.length_c   1.000
_cell.angle_alpha   90.00
_cell.angle_beta   90.00
_cell.angle_gamma   90.00
#
_symmetry.space_group_name_H-M   'P 1'
#
loop_
_entity.id
_entity.type
_entity.pdbx_description
1 polymer ?
#
loop_
_entity_poly.entity_id
_entity_poly.type
_entity_poly.pdbx_seq_one_letter_code
_entity_poly.pdbx_strand_id
1 'polypeptide(L)'
;MIPAVLYAVPAFLLLIVVEAVSYRFAPDDDERGYELRDTATSLTMGAGSQVIGFPWKLLTVGLYAGLWALAPVQLSPASVWTWVLLFVADDLAYYWFHRTHHEVRLFWASHVVHHSSRFYNLSTALRQSWTPMTSLPFWLPLALLGIPPWMIFLQQSVSLLYQFFLHTERVRVLPRPVEWVFNTPSHHRVHHGVNAEYLDRNYGGILIVWDRLFGTFEPERAPARYGLTTNIGTYHPLRVATHEYAAIWADVRAAASWRHRLGHLFRRPGWRPPPAPAVAVRAAQGAR
;
A
#
# COMPACT_ATOMS: atom_id res chain seq x y z
N MET A 1 -10.96 -10.84 18.67
CA MET A 1 -11.61 -9.53 18.50
C MET A 1 -12.04 -9.36 17.05
N ILE A 2 -13.26 -8.91 16.79
CA ILE A 2 -13.72 -8.51 15.45
C ILE A 2 -13.04 -7.16 15.15
N PRO A 3 -12.29 -7.01 14.03
CA PRO A 3 -11.69 -5.72 13.68
C PRO A 3 -12.75 -4.63 13.60
N ALA A 4 -12.48 -3.45 14.18
CA ALA A 4 -13.44 -2.35 14.21
C ALA A 4 -13.89 -1.93 12.80
N VAL A 5 -13.01 -2.09 11.81
CA VAL A 5 -13.28 -1.87 10.38
C VAL A 5 -14.50 -2.66 9.88
N LEU A 6 -14.79 -3.87 10.40
CA LEU A 6 -15.94 -4.65 9.92
C LEU A 6 -17.28 -3.98 10.22
N TYR A 7 -17.36 -3.17 11.28
CA TYR A 7 -18.57 -2.39 11.57
C TYR A 7 -18.76 -1.21 10.61
N ALA A 8 -17.70 -0.76 9.93
CA ALA A 8 -17.78 0.31 8.94
C ALA A 8 -18.21 -0.17 7.55
N VAL A 9 -18.26 -1.48 7.31
CA VAL A 9 -18.60 -2.06 5.98
C VAL A 9 -19.94 -1.52 5.43
N PRO A 10 -21.05 -1.47 6.19
CA PRO A 10 -22.30 -0.90 5.68
C PRO A 10 -22.15 0.57 5.25
N ALA A 11 -21.40 1.36 6.02
CA ALA A 11 -21.14 2.76 5.68
C ALA A 11 -20.27 2.88 4.43
N PHE A 12 -19.24 2.05 4.28
CA PHE A 12 -18.40 2.01 3.07
C PHE A 12 -19.20 1.67 1.82
N LEU A 13 -20.07 0.66 1.90
CA LEU A 13 -20.94 0.28 0.78
C LEU A 13 -21.91 1.41 0.42
N LEU A 14 -22.51 2.05 1.41
CA LEU A 14 -23.37 3.21 1.18
C LEU A 14 -22.61 4.35 0.50
N LEU A 15 -21.42 4.70 1.00
CA LEU A 15 -20.61 5.79 0.45
C LEU A 15 -20.12 5.49 -0.96
N ILE A 16 -19.77 4.24 -1.28
CA ILE A 16 -19.47 3.81 -2.64
C ILE A 16 -20.66 4.03 -3.56
N VAL A 17 -21.88 3.67 -3.13
CA VAL A 17 -23.09 3.90 -3.92
C VAL A 17 -23.35 5.40 -4.11
N VAL A 18 -23.20 6.20 -3.06
CA VAL A 18 -23.37 7.66 -3.13
C VAL A 18 -22.36 8.29 -4.09
N GLU A 19 -21.08 7.91 -4.00
CA GLU A 19 -20.04 8.40 -4.91
C GLU A 19 -20.31 7.95 -6.35
N ALA A 20 -20.68 6.68 -6.57
CA ALA A 20 -21.04 6.18 -7.91
C ALA A 20 -22.22 6.96 -8.51
N VAL A 21 -23.25 7.26 -7.71
CA VAL A 21 -24.38 8.09 -8.11
C VAL A 21 -23.94 9.51 -8.43
N SER A 22 -22.97 10.08 -7.71
CA SER A 22 -22.45 11.42 -8.00
C SER A 22 -21.90 11.54 -9.43
N TYR A 23 -21.21 10.51 -9.95
CA TYR A 23 -20.67 10.49 -11.33
C TYR A 23 -21.77 10.53 -12.39
N ARG A 24 -22.99 10.10 -12.06
CA ARG A 24 -24.13 10.19 -12.99
C ARG A 24 -24.71 11.59 -13.07
N PHE A 25 -24.66 12.36 -11.99
CA PHE A 25 -25.34 13.65 -11.85
C PHE A 25 -24.40 14.87 -11.94
N ALA A 26 -23.12 14.69 -11.67
CA ALA A 26 -22.08 15.70 -11.77
C ALA A 26 -20.83 15.10 -12.45
N PRO A 27 -20.89 14.83 -13.77
CA PRO A 27 -19.75 14.29 -14.50
C PRO A 27 -18.61 15.32 -14.60
N ASP A 28 -17.38 14.81 -14.64
CA ASP A 28 -16.16 15.56 -14.93
C ASP A 28 -15.40 14.75 -15.99
N ASP A 29 -14.98 15.39 -17.09
CA ASP A 29 -14.39 14.72 -18.25
C ASP A 29 -13.01 14.10 -17.94
N ASP A 30 -12.34 14.60 -16.89
CA ASP A 30 -11.05 14.08 -16.44
C ASP A 30 -11.20 12.85 -15.52
N GLU A 31 -12.40 12.57 -15.02
CA GLU A 31 -12.67 11.50 -14.05
C GLU A 31 -13.31 10.27 -14.71
N ARG A 32 -12.83 9.08 -14.36
CA ARG A 32 -13.37 7.83 -14.93
C ARG A 32 -14.55 7.26 -14.15
N GLY A 33 -14.66 7.63 -12.88
CA GLY A 33 -15.68 7.11 -11.97
C GLY A 33 -15.57 5.61 -11.73
N TYR A 34 -16.69 4.90 -11.92
CA TYR A 34 -16.83 3.48 -11.59
C TYR A 34 -16.97 2.59 -12.82
N GLU A 35 -16.20 1.51 -12.82
CA GLU A 35 -16.38 0.37 -13.73
C GLU A 35 -16.84 -0.84 -12.93
N LEU A 36 -17.93 -1.48 -13.33
CA LEU A 36 -18.57 -2.55 -12.55
C LEU A 36 -17.63 -3.73 -12.33
N ARG A 37 -16.89 -4.15 -13.37
CA ARG A 37 -15.94 -5.27 -13.25
C ARG A 37 -14.80 -4.94 -12.30
N ASP A 38 -14.27 -3.72 -12.39
CA ASP A 38 -13.20 -3.25 -11.52
C ASP A 38 -13.63 -3.14 -10.05
N THR A 39 -14.85 -2.64 -9.83
CA THR A 39 -15.48 -2.54 -8.51
C THR A 39 -15.69 -3.93 -7.91
N ALA A 40 -16.22 -4.87 -8.69
CA ALA A 40 -16.40 -6.25 -8.25
C ALA A 40 -15.07 -6.92 -7.89
N THR A 41 -14.01 -6.67 -8.68
CA THR A 41 -12.65 -7.10 -8.35
C THR A 41 -12.19 -6.50 -7.02
N SER A 42 -12.37 -5.20 -6.78
CA SER A 42 -12.00 -4.55 -5.51
C SER A 42 -12.64 -5.22 -4.31
N LEU A 43 -13.97 -5.38 -4.36
CA LEU A 43 -14.76 -5.98 -3.27
C LEU A 43 -14.35 -7.44 -3.05
N THR A 44 -14.12 -8.19 -4.12
CA THR A 44 -13.68 -9.59 -4.03
C THR A 44 -12.27 -9.71 -3.44
N MET A 45 -11.36 -8.82 -3.84
CA MET A 45 -10.02 -8.77 -3.26
C MET A 45 -10.09 -8.47 -1.76
N GLY A 46 -10.88 -7.48 -1.35
CA GLY A 46 -11.14 -7.15 0.06
C GLY A 46 -11.72 -8.32 0.87
N ALA A 47 -12.77 -8.97 0.36
CA ALA A 47 -13.38 -10.13 0.99
C ALA A 47 -12.40 -11.30 1.12
N GLY A 48 -11.66 -11.61 0.04
CA GLY A 48 -10.62 -12.63 0.03
C GLY A 48 -9.51 -12.36 1.05
N SER A 49 -9.12 -11.10 1.22
CA SER A 49 -8.15 -10.68 2.24
C SER A 49 -8.61 -11.02 3.67
N GLN A 50 -9.90 -10.81 3.98
CA GLN A 50 -10.44 -11.16 5.30
C GLN A 50 -10.46 -12.68 5.54
N VAL A 51 -10.80 -13.47 4.52
CA VAL A 51 -10.82 -14.94 4.58
C VAL A 51 -9.40 -15.48 4.75
N ILE A 52 -8.46 -15.06 3.90
CA ILE A 52 -7.08 -15.54 3.91
C ILE A 52 -6.32 -15.05 5.14
N GLY A 53 -6.64 -13.85 5.63
CA GLY A 53 -6.05 -13.32 6.85
C GLY A 53 -6.54 -14.02 8.12
N PHE A 54 -7.68 -14.71 8.10
CA PHE A 54 -8.27 -15.29 9.31
C PHE A 54 -7.35 -16.29 10.03
N PRO A 55 -6.73 -17.30 9.36
CA PRO A 55 -5.77 -18.20 10.01
C PRO A 55 -4.57 -17.48 10.63
N TRP A 56 -4.12 -16.38 10.02
CA TRP A 56 -2.98 -15.59 10.50
C TRP A 56 -3.30 -14.75 11.74
N LYS A 57 -4.58 -14.51 12.06
CA LYS A 57 -4.97 -13.71 13.22
C LYS A 57 -4.50 -14.32 14.54
N LEU A 58 -4.61 -15.64 14.70
CA LEU A 58 -4.19 -16.30 15.95
C LEU A 58 -2.68 -16.18 16.14
N LEU A 59 -1.90 -16.46 15.09
CA LEU A 59 -0.44 -16.28 15.11
C LEU A 59 -0.07 -14.83 15.44
N THR A 60 -0.71 -13.87 14.76
CA THR A 60 -0.48 -12.44 14.98
C THR A 60 -0.76 -12.06 16.42
N VAL A 61 -1.95 -12.38 16.96
CA VAL A 61 -2.30 -12.08 18.34
C VAL A 61 -1.31 -12.72 19.33
N GLY A 62 -0.90 -13.98 19.09
CA GLY A 62 0.09 -14.66 19.92
C GLY A 62 1.46 -13.97 19.90
N LEU A 63 1.94 -13.55 18.73
CA LEU A 63 3.21 -12.81 18.60
C LEU A 63 3.15 -11.46 19.32
N TYR A 64 2.09 -10.68 19.13
CA TYR A 64 1.92 -9.40 19.83
C TYR A 64 1.81 -9.60 21.34
N ALA A 65 1.05 -10.58 21.82
CA ALA A 65 0.92 -10.86 23.25
C ALA A 65 2.26 -11.32 23.86
N GLY A 66 3.00 -12.18 23.15
CA GLY A 66 4.32 -12.66 23.58
C GLY A 66 5.34 -11.53 23.67
N LEU A 67 5.44 -10.69 22.62
CA LEU A 67 6.32 -9.52 22.65
C LEU A 67 5.92 -8.49 23.70
N TRP A 68 4.61 -8.25 23.85
CA TRP A 68 4.09 -7.37 24.89
C TRP A 68 4.43 -7.87 26.30
N ALA A 69 4.33 -9.18 26.56
CA ALA A 69 4.72 -9.77 27.84
C ALA A 69 6.24 -9.65 28.13
N LEU A 70 7.06 -9.54 27.08
CA LEU A 70 8.51 -9.31 27.18
C LEU A 70 8.87 -7.82 27.23
N ALA A 71 7.91 -6.90 27.06
CA ALA A 71 8.18 -5.48 27.08
C ALA A 71 8.71 -5.05 28.47
N PRO A 72 9.75 -4.19 28.53
CA PRO A 72 10.36 -3.77 29.79
C PRO A 72 9.42 -2.91 30.65
N VAL A 73 8.42 -2.30 30.04
CA VAL A 73 7.40 -1.48 30.68
C VAL A 73 6.05 -1.85 30.05
N GLN A 74 4.99 -1.76 30.85
CA GLN A 74 3.61 -1.93 30.39
C GLN A 74 2.91 -0.57 30.41
N LEU A 75 2.65 0.00 29.23
CA LEU A 75 2.02 1.31 29.11
C LEU A 75 0.52 1.22 29.38
N SER A 76 0.01 2.13 30.22
CA SER A 76 -1.39 2.10 30.65
C SER A 76 -2.32 2.73 29.60
N PRO A 77 -3.41 2.03 29.20
CA PRO A 77 -4.46 2.63 28.37
C PRO A 77 -5.15 3.84 29.00
N ALA A 78 -5.06 4.01 30.33
CA ALA A 78 -5.61 5.17 31.03
C ALA A 78 -4.78 6.45 30.84
N SER A 79 -3.53 6.33 30.38
CA SER A 79 -2.67 7.48 30.11
C SER A 79 -2.93 8.03 28.71
N VAL A 80 -3.30 9.31 28.61
CA VAL A 80 -3.44 10.01 27.31
C VAL A 80 -2.14 9.98 26.50
N TRP A 81 -0.99 9.99 27.18
CA TRP A 81 0.31 9.96 26.51
C TRP A 81 0.59 8.62 25.83
N THR A 82 0.01 7.51 26.31
CA THR A 82 0.09 6.22 25.63
C THR A 82 -0.65 6.26 24.28
N TRP A 83 -1.79 6.95 24.21
CA TRP A 83 -2.54 7.14 22.96
C TRP A 83 -1.80 8.07 21.98
N VAL A 84 -1.22 9.17 22.48
CA VAL A 84 -0.41 10.09 21.66
C VAL A 84 0.79 9.36 21.08
N LEU A 85 1.55 8.64 21.92
CA LEU A 85 2.68 7.84 21.48
C LEU A 85 2.25 6.79 20.45
N LEU A 86 1.17 6.05 20.72
CA LEU A 86 0.63 5.04 19.82
C LEU A 86 0.27 5.65 18.47
N PHE A 87 -0.47 6.76 18.44
CA PHE A 87 -0.86 7.42 17.19
C PHE A 87 0.37 7.79 16.35
N VAL A 88 1.36 8.45 16.94
CA VAL A 88 2.58 8.89 16.23
C VAL A 88 3.41 7.68 15.77
N ALA A 89 3.58 6.68 16.63
CA ALA A 89 4.41 5.51 16.34
C ALA A 89 3.75 4.57 15.32
N ASP A 90 2.42 4.40 15.37
CA ASP A 90 1.64 3.66 14.37
C ASP A 90 1.69 4.32 13.00
N ASP A 91 1.50 5.64 12.94
CA ASP A 91 1.50 6.36 11.67
C ASP A 91 2.91 6.40 11.03
N LEU A 92 3.96 6.49 11.86
CA LEU A 92 5.35 6.33 11.42
C LEU A 92 5.65 4.89 10.95
N ALA A 93 5.15 3.87 11.67
CA ALA A 93 5.28 2.47 11.26
C ALA A 93 4.58 2.24 9.91
N TYR A 94 3.39 2.83 9.71
CA TYR A 94 2.68 2.81 8.45
C TYR A 94 3.50 3.44 7.33
N TYR A 95 4.09 4.62 7.53
CA TYR A 95 4.92 5.28 6.52
C TYR A 95 6.07 4.37 6.04
N TRP A 96 6.80 3.73 6.96
CA TRP A 96 7.90 2.83 6.59
C TRP A 96 7.43 1.52 5.97
N PHE A 97 6.32 0.97 6.47
CA PHE A 97 5.65 -0.16 5.84
C PHE A 97 5.34 0.18 4.38
N HIS A 98 4.63 1.27 4.16
CA HIS A 98 4.12 1.66 2.87
C HIS A 98 5.25 1.98 1.90
N ARG A 99 6.22 2.79 2.31
CA ARG A 99 7.42 3.09 1.52
C ARG A 99 8.20 1.83 1.13
N THR A 100 8.40 0.90 2.07
CA THR A 100 9.10 -0.36 1.77
C THR A 100 8.32 -1.21 0.78
N HIS A 101 6.98 -1.17 0.84
CA HIS A 101 6.10 -1.86 -0.09
C HIS A 101 6.10 -1.25 -1.49
N HIS A 102 6.60 -0.03 -1.69
CA HIS A 102 6.84 0.54 -3.01
C HIS A 102 8.29 0.38 -3.47
N GLU A 103 9.26 0.51 -2.56
CA GLU A 103 10.68 0.53 -2.93
C GLU A 103 11.36 -0.84 -2.99
N VAL A 104 10.72 -1.91 -2.51
CA VAL A 104 11.31 -3.26 -2.50
C VAL A 104 10.36 -4.24 -3.19
N ARG A 105 10.80 -4.85 -4.29
CA ARG A 105 9.93 -5.63 -5.19
C ARG A 105 9.18 -6.78 -4.50
N LEU A 106 9.82 -7.48 -3.57
CA LEU A 106 9.16 -8.55 -2.81
C LEU A 106 7.95 -8.04 -2.01
N PHE A 107 8.06 -6.85 -1.41
CA PHE A 107 6.96 -6.22 -0.68
C PHE A 107 5.97 -5.54 -1.64
N TRP A 108 6.44 -5.01 -2.76
CA TRP A 108 5.58 -4.55 -3.85
C TRP A 108 4.65 -5.63 -4.37
N ALA A 109 5.08 -6.89 -4.42
CA ALA A 109 4.21 -7.99 -4.84
C ALA A 109 2.95 -8.13 -4.00
N SER A 110 2.97 -7.73 -2.72
CA SER A 110 1.75 -7.68 -1.92
C SER A 110 0.95 -6.41 -2.18
N HIS A 111 1.60 -5.27 -2.42
CA HIS A 111 0.95 -3.97 -2.49
C HIS A 111 0.44 -3.58 -3.90
N VAL A 112 1.04 -4.11 -4.96
CA VAL A 112 0.66 -3.90 -6.37
C VAL A 112 -0.82 -4.16 -6.63
N VAL A 113 -1.42 -5.09 -5.88
CA VAL A 113 -2.86 -5.38 -5.90
C VAL A 113 -3.66 -4.09 -5.73
N HIS A 114 -3.31 -3.28 -4.74
CA HIS A 114 -4.00 -2.03 -4.41
C HIS A 114 -3.93 -1.01 -5.54
N HIS A 115 -2.75 -0.86 -6.16
CA HIS A 115 -2.49 0.07 -7.27
C HIS A 115 -2.97 -0.43 -8.64
N SER A 116 -3.36 -1.71 -8.76
CA SER A 116 -3.64 -2.31 -10.07
C SER A 116 -4.88 -1.76 -10.79
N SER A 117 -5.73 -0.97 -10.10
CA SER A 117 -6.89 -0.37 -10.73
C SER A 117 -6.55 0.84 -11.59
N ARG A 118 -7.24 0.92 -12.72
CA ARG A 118 -7.24 2.08 -13.61
C ARG A 118 -8.40 3.04 -13.35
N PHE A 119 -9.18 2.79 -12.29
CA PHE A 119 -10.33 3.56 -11.83
C PHE A 119 -10.10 3.93 -10.37
N TYR A 120 -10.03 5.22 -10.06
CA TYR A 120 -9.73 5.69 -8.71
C TYR A 120 -11.00 6.21 -8.05
N ASN A 121 -11.51 5.46 -7.08
CA ASN A 121 -12.77 5.75 -6.38
C ASN A 121 -12.79 4.99 -5.05
N LEU A 122 -13.84 5.16 -4.24
CA LEU A 122 -13.88 4.62 -2.88
C LEU A 122 -13.77 3.09 -2.82
N SER A 123 -14.11 2.37 -3.90
CA SER A 123 -13.95 0.92 -3.94
C SER A 123 -12.47 0.50 -3.97
N THR A 124 -11.57 1.35 -4.47
CA THR A 124 -10.14 1.07 -4.54
C THR A 124 -9.52 0.91 -3.15
N ALA A 125 -10.05 1.61 -2.14
CA ALA A 125 -9.69 1.38 -0.74
C ALA A 125 -9.90 -0.07 -0.29
N LEU A 126 -10.86 -0.78 -0.88
CA LEU A 126 -11.22 -2.16 -0.53
C LEU A 126 -10.42 -3.20 -1.33
N ARG A 127 -9.63 -2.79 -2.33
CA ARG A 127 -8.78 -3.69 -3.12
C ARG A 127 -7.53 -4.10 -2.33
N GLN A 128 -7.73 -4.99 -1.37
CA GLN A 128 -6.71 -5.41 -0.42
C GLN A 128 -5.97 -6.68 -0.85
N SER A 129 -4.69 -6.76 -0.48
CA SER A 129 -3.84 -7.91 -0.73
C SER A 129 -4.23 -9.15 0.07
N TRP A 130 -3.77 -10.31 -0.39
CA TRP A 130 -3.99 -11.60 0.26
C TRP A 130 -2.76 -12.11 1.02
N THR A 131 -1.72 -11.30 1.15
CA THR A 131 -0.49 -11.63 1.88
C THR A 131 -0.29 -10.67 3.08
N PRO A 132 -1.09 -10.81 4.14
CA PRO A 132 -1.12 -9.85 5.26
C PRO A 132 0.15 -9.86 6.12
N MET A 133 0.94 -10.94 6.07
CA MET A 133 2.12 -11.17 6.92
C MET A 133 3.26 -10.18 6.68
N THR A 134 3.28 -9.46 5.55
CA THR A 134 4.33 -8.49 5.24
C THR A 134 4.31 -7.25 6.14
N SER A 135 3.20 -7.02 6.86
CA SER A 135 3.04 -5.91 7.80
C SER A 135 3.72 -6.13 9.14
N LEU A 136 3.82 -7.38 9.61
CA LEU A 136 4.24 -7.69 10.99
C LEU A 136 5.55 -7.01 11.44
N PRO A 137 6.64 -6.97 10.63
CA PRO A 137 7.89 -6.37 11.07
C PRO A 137 7.80 -4.90 11.47
N PHE A 138 6.82 -4.16 10.94
CA PHE A 138 6.69 -2.71 11.15
C PHE A 138 5.94 -2.38 12.44
N TRP A 139 4.96 -3.20 12.84
CA TRP A 139 4.13 -2.93 14.02
C TRP A 139 4.44 -3.78 15.24
N LEU A 140 5.09 -4.94 15.10
CA LEU A 140 5.55 -5.75 16.25
C LEU A 140 6.39 -4.95 17.26
N PRO A 141 7.26 -3.99 16.86
CA PRO A 141 7.98 -3.13 17.81
C PRO A 141 7.07 -2.36 18.77
N LEU A 142 5.84 -2.01 18.37
CA LEU A 142 4.91 -1.28 19.25
C LEU A 142 4.51 -2.13 20.48
N ALA A 143 4.39 -3.45 20.32
CA ALA A 143 4.16 -4.36 21.44
C ALA A 143 5.36 -4.37 22.41
N LEU A 144 6.59 -4.38 21.86
CA LEU A 144 7.83 -4.30 22.66
C LEU A 144 8.01 -2.96 23.38
N LEU A 145 7.40 -1.87 22.89
CA LEU A 145 7.32 -0.60 23.61
C LEU A 145 6.37 -0.65 24.83
N GLY A 146 5.67 -1.77 25.04
CA GLY A 146 4.74 -1.94 26.14
C GLY A 146 3.31 -1.54 25.84
N ILE A 147 2.98 -1.22 24.58
CA ILE A 147 1.62 -0.83 24.21
C ILE A 147 0.74 -2.09 24.15
N PRO A 148 -0.39 -2.13 24.87
CA PRO A 148 -1.31 -3.26 24.83
C PRO A 148 -1.74 -3.61 23.39
N PRO A 149 -1.65 -4.89 22.96
CA PRO A 149 -1.96 -5.30 21.59
C PRO A 149 -3.32 -4.85 21.07
N TRP A 150 -4.34 -4.81 21.94
CA TRP A 150 -5.67 -4.37 21.54
C TRP A 150 -5.71 -2.89 21.14
N MET A 151 -4.88 -2.03 21.77
CA MET A 151 -4.77 -0.63 21.41
C MET A 151 -4.14 -0.48 20.03
N ILE A 152 -3.09 -1.27 19.75
CA ILE A 152 -2.42 -1.28 18.44
C ILE A 152 -3.41 -1.66 17.34
N PHE A 153 -4.16 -2.75 17.52
CA PHE A 153 -5.17 -3.16 16.53
C PHE A 153 -6.31 -2.14 16.35
N LEU A 154 -6.69 -1.45 17.43
CA LEU A 154 -7.67 -0.37 17.36
C LEU A 154 -7.13 0.82 16.56
N GLN A 155 -5.90 1.27 16.85
CA GLN A 155 -5.26 2.36 16.13
C GLN A 155 -5.04 2.03 14.64
N GLN A 156 -4.59 0.82 14.31
CA GLN A 156 -4.52 0.36 12.92
C GLN A 156 -5.90 0.41 12.23
N SER A 157 -6.97 0.06 12.96
CA SER A 157 -8.33 0.20 12.43
C SER A 157 -8.69 1.66 12.17
N VAL A 158 -8.37 2.58 13.09
CA VAL A 158 -8.57 4.03 12.90
C VAL A 158 -7.82 4.54 11.66
N SER A 159 -6.56 4.13 11.49
CA SER A 159 -5.75 4.47 10.31
C SER A 159 -6.39 3.98 9.02
N LEU A 160 -6.88 2.74 8.98
CA LEU A 160 -7.58 2.21 7.80
C LEU A 160 -8.90 2.94 7.51
N LEU A 161 -9.66 3.29 8.55
CA LEU A 161 -10.90 4.07 8.40
C LEU A 161 -10.61 5.46 7.82
N TYR A 162 -9.55 6.13 8.28
CA TYR A 162 -9.11 7.40 7.73
C TYR A 162 -8.75 7.27 6.25
N GLN A 163 -7.93 6.26 5.92
CA GLN A 163 -7.42 6.04 4.58
C GLN A 163 -8.50 5.68 3.54
N PHE A 164 -9.64 5.12 3.96
CA PHE A 164 -10.78 4.91 3.07
C PHE A 164 -11.18 6.20 2.32
N PHE A 165 -11.28 7.31 3.06
CA PHE A 165 -11.73 8.60 2.51
C PHE A 165 -10.71 9.28 1.59
N LEU A 166 -9.47 8.77 1.53
CA LEU A 166 -8.45 9.28 0.62
C LEU A 166 -8.71 8.85 -0.83
N HIS A 167 -9.48 7.78 -1.05
CA HIS A 167 -9.68 7.16 -2.36
C HIS A 167 -10.83 7.80 -3.12
N THR A 168 -10.69 9.06 -3.52
CA THR A 168 -11.72 9.76 -4.28
C THR A 168 -11.11 10.81 -5.20
N GLU A 169 -11.72 11.01 -6.37
CA GLU A 169 -11.42 12.15 -7.25
C GLU A 169 -12.28 13.37 -6.90
N ARG A 170 -13.40 13.16 -6.19
CA ARG A 170 -14.42 14.20 -5.93
C ARG A 170 -13.97 15.27 -4.96
N VAL A 171 -13.06 14.94 -4.07
CA VAL A 171 -12.44 15.91 -3.17
C VAL A 171 -11.11 16.32 -3.79
N ARG A 172 -11.05 17.53 -4.36
CA ARG A 172 -9.82 18.04 -5.00
C ARG A 172 -8.73 18.36 -3.98
N VAL A 173 -8.47 19.64 -3.73
CA VAL A 173 -7.46 20.10 -2.75
C VAL A 173 -8.19 20.74 -1.58
N LEU A 174 -7.86 20.31 -0.37
CA LEU A 174 -8.37 20.82 0.89
C LEU A 174 -7.65 22.12 1.30
N PRO A 175 -8.15 22.84 2.31
CA PRO A 175 -7.47 24.04 2.81
C PRO A 175 -6.02 23.78 3.21
N ARG A 176 -5.13 24.73 2.90
CA ARG A 176 -3.66 24.58 3.06
C ARG A 176 -3.20 24.04 4.42
N PRO A 177 -3.78 24.41 5.58
CA PRO A 177 -3.36 23.82 6.86
C PRO A 177 -3.60 22.31 6.93
N VAL A 178 -4.70 21.83 6.35
CA VAL A 178 -5.03 20.40 6.29
C VAL A 178 -4.06 19.68 5.37
N GLU A 179 -3.83 20.21 4.16
CA GLU A 179 -2.87 19.68 3.19
C GLU A 179 -1.42 19.70 3.72
N TRP A 180 -1.11 20.56 4.69
CA TRP A 180 0.24 20.60 5.25
C TRP A 180 0.49 19.46 6.25
N VAL A 181 -0.52 19.08 7.03
CA VAL A 181 -0.40 18.11 8.14
C VAL A 181 -0.88 16.72 7.75
N PHE A 182 -2.03 16.61 7.10
CA PHE A 182 -2.72 15.36 6.87
C PHE A 182 -2.50 14.84 5.46
N ASN A 183 -2.49 13.52 5.31
CA ASN A 183 -2.66 12.89 4.01
C ASN A 183 -4.09 13.18 3.54
N THR A 184 -4.26 13.60 2.29
CA THR A 184 -5.53 14.08 1.74
C THR A 184 -5.83 13.31 0.45
N PRO A 185 -7.07 13.38 -0.08
CA PRO A 185 -7.38 12.78 -1.37
C PRO A 185 -6.44 13.26 -2.50
N SER A 186 -6.01 14.53 -2.49
CA SER A 186 -5.03 15.04 -3.46
C SER A 186 -3.67 14.36 -3.35
N HIS A 187 -3.12 14.26 -2.14
CA HIS A 187 -1.86 13.56 -1.93
C HIS A 187 -1.94 12.08 -2.30
N HIS A 188 -3.07 11.43 -2.02
CA HIS A 188 -3.26 10.01 -2.30
C HIS A 188 -3.54 9.72 -3.78
N ARG A 189 -4.14 10.65 -4.53
CA ARG A 189 -4.18 10.58 -6.01
C ARG A 189 -2.79 10.62 -6.61
N VAL A 190 -1.93 11.52 -6.13
CA VAL A 190 -0.50 11.53 -6.52
C VAL A 190 0.14 10.19 -6.19
N HIS A 191 -0.06 9.67 -4.99
CA HIS A 191 0.48 8.37 -4.60
C HIS A 191 0.07 7.22 -5.55
N HIS A 192 -1.18 7.21 -6.00
CA HIS A 192 -1.68 6.22 -6.96
C HIS A 192 -1.35 6.52 -8.43
N GLY A 193 -0.76 7.69 -8.70
CA GLY A 193 -0.42 8.16 -10.03
C GLY A 193 0.74 7.40 -10.66
N VAL A 194 0.59 7.00 -11.92
CA VAL A 194 1.67 6.45 -12.75
C VAL A 194 2.36 7.50 -13.61
N ASN A 195 2.04 8.79 -13.40
CA ASN A 195 2.78 9.90 -13.99
C ASN A 195 4.24 9.85 -13.52
N ALA A 196 5.18 10.24 -14.37
CA ALA A 196 6.61 10.10 -14.05
C ALA A 196 6.99 10.91 -12.79
N GLU A 197 6.37 12.07 -12.60
CA GLU A 197 6.52 12.93 -11.43
C GLU A 197 5.93 12.34 -10.13
N TYR A 198 4.97 11.42 -10.25
CA TYR A 198 4.20 10.86 -9.12
C TYR A 198 4.66 9.48 -8.66
N LEU A 199 5.55 8.83 -9.42
CA LEU A 199 6.14 7.56 -9.02
C LEU A 199 6.93 7.69 -7.71
N ASP A 200 6.72 6.74 -6.81
CA ASP A 200 7.42 6.62 -5.53
C ASP A 200 7.26 7.86 -4.61
N ARG A 201 6.04 8.45 -4.55
CA ARG A 201 5.71 9.64 -3.73
C ARG A 201 4.58 9.40 -2.73
N ASN A 202 4.52 10.24 -1.69
CA ASN A 202 3.41 10.36 -0.74
C ASN A 202 2.98 9.05 -0.05
N TYR A 203 3.83 8.48 0.80
CA TYR A 203 3.59 7.21 1.50
C TYR A 203 2.81 7.33 2.82
N GLY A 204 2.53 8.55 3.30
CA GLY A 204 1.88 8.79 4.58
C GLY A 204 0.53 8.07 4.74
N GLY A 205 0.20 7.67 5.97
CA GLY A 205 -1.09 7.08 6.29
C GLY A 205 -2.11 8.16 6.59
N ILE A 206 -2.15 8.60 7.85
CA ILE A 206 -2.95 9.73 8.32
C ILE A 206 -2.20 11.05 8.11
N LEU A 207 -0.91 11.09 8.43
CA LEU A 207 -0.12 12.32 8.33
C LEU A 207 0.76 12.33 7.07
N ILE A 208 0.76 13.46 6.35
CA ILE A 208 1.68 13.70 5.22
C ILE A 208 3.04 14.24 5.69
N VAL A 209 3.16 14.56 6.99
CA VAL A 209 4.38 15.15 7.57
C VAL A 209 5.61 14.27 7.39
N TRP A 210 5.44 12.95 7.38
CA TRP A 210 6.54 12.01 7.16
C TRP A 210 7.13 12.14 5.76
N ASP A 211 6.28 12.30 4.73
CA ASP A 211 6.75 12.53 3.37
C ASP A 211 7.52 13.83 3.23
N ARG A 212 7.10 14.87 3.95
CA ARG A 212 7.83 16.15 4.01
C ARG A 212 9.19 15.96 4.68
N LEU A 213 9.22 15.26 5.82
CA LEU A 213 10.43 15.03 6.59
C LEU A 213 11.46 14.17 5.84
N PHE A 214 11.00 13.13 5.14
CA PHE A 214 11.85 12.16 4.47
C PHE A 214 12.02 12.40 2.95
N GLY A 215 11.52 13.55 2.45
CA GLY A 215 11.77 14.01 1.08
C GLY A 215 11.00 13.25 -0.02
N THR A 216 9.86 12.65 0.32
CA THR A 216 9.01 11.90 -0.61
C THR A 216 7.71 12.62 -0.96
N PHE A 217 7.49 13.82 -0.40
CA PHE A 217 6.32 14.65 -0.69
C PHE A 217 6.30 15.20 -2.12
N GLU A 218 5.15 15.09 -2.77
CA GLU A 218 4.87 15.68 -4.07
C GLU A 218 3.41 16.18 -4.11
N PRO A 219 3.15 17.46 -4.38
CA PRO A 219 1.78 17.96 -4.51
C PRO A 219 1.18 17.57 -5.87
N GLU A 220 -0.14 17.49 -5.93
CA GLU A 220 -0.86 17.29 -7.19
C GLU A 220 -0.77 18.57 -8.05
N ARG A 221 -0.14 18.45 -9.21
CA ARG A 221 0.12 19.56 -10.16
C ARG A 221 -0.56 19.35 -11.51
N ALA A 222 -0.89 18.11 -11.84
CA ALA A 222 -1.51 17.67 -13.07
C ALA A 222 -2.44 16.49 -12.74
N PRO A 223 -3.45 16.22 -13.60
CA PRO A 223 -4.32 15.06 -13.42
C PRO A 223 -3.52 13.75 -13.33
N ALA A 224 -3.82 12.97 -12.29
CA ALA A 224 -3.19 11.68 -12.07
C ALA A 224 -3.75 10.63 -13.04
N ARG A 225 -2.88 9.81 -13.63
CA ARG A 225 -3.25 8.60 -14.37
C ARG A 225 -3.06 7.40 -13.46
N TYR A 226 -4.04 6.51 -13.39
CA TYR A 226 -3.99 5.36 -12.48
C TYR A 226 -3.74 4.03 -13.20
N GLY A 227 -3.38 3.04 -12.38
CA GLY A 227 -3.06 1.67 -12.79
C GLY A 227 -1.62 1.34 -12.45
N LEU A 228 -1.04 0.44 -13.23
CA LEU A 228 0.37 0.11 -13.14
C LEU A 228 1.13 0.70 -14.33
N THR A 229 2.44 0.92 -14.16
CA THR A 229 3.33 1.25 -15.28
C THR A 229 3.29 0.17 -16.38
N THR A 230 2.99 -1.07 -16.01
CA THR A 230 2.60 -2.15 -16.92
C THR A 230 1.30 -2.80 -16.43
N ASN A 231 0.17 -2.48 -17.06
CA ASN A 231 -1.14 -2.97 -16.63
C ASN A 231 -1.35 -4.47 -16.91
N ILE A 232 -2.02 -5.16 -15.98
CA ILE A 232 -2.28 -6.61 -16.04
C ILE A 232 -3.47 -7.01 -16.93
N GLY A 233 -4.31 -6.05 -17.33
CA GLY A 233 -5.41 -6.27 -18.29
C GLY A 233 -6.44 -7.33 -17.88
N THR A 234 -6.65 -7.59 -16.59
CA THR A 234 -7.58 -8.61 -16.10
C THR A 234 -8.30 -8.18 -14.84
N TYR A 235 -9.52 -8.70 -14.66
CA TYR A 235 -10.34 -8.53 -13.46
C TYR A 235 -10.38 -9.80 -12.59
N HIS A 236 -9.68 -10.87 -12.99
CA HIS A 236 -9.73 -12.15 -12.31
C HIS A 236 -8.96 -12.10 -10.97
N PRO A 237 -9.62 -12.25 -9.80
CA PRO A 237 -9.01 -12.01 -8.49
C PRO A 237 -7.72 -12.79 -8.24
N LEU A 238 -7.69 -14.08 -8.61
CA LEU A 238 -6.47 -14.89 -8.44
C LEU A 238 -5.27 -14.32 -9.23
N ARG A 239 -5.49 -13.80 -10.45
CA ARG A 239 -4.41 -13.23 -11.25
C ARG A 239 -3.98 -11.88 -10.70
N VAL A 240 -4.93 -11.04 -10.30
CA VAL A 240 -4.65 -9.77 -9.61
C VAL A 240 -3.76 -10.03 -8.38
N ALA A 241 -4.11 -11.01 -7.56
CA ALA A 241 -3.40 -11.37 -6.33
C ALA A 241 -2.00 -11.95 -6.54
N THR A 242 -1.75 -12.65 -7.67
CA THR A 242 -0.55 -13.50 -7.82
C THR A 242 0.39 -13.11 -8.95
N HIS A 243 0.01 -12.20 -9.86
CA HIS A 243 0.79 -11.90 -11.06
C HIS A 243 2.22 -11.45 -10.77
N GLU A 244 2.44 -10.55 -9.79
CA GLU A 244 3.78 -10.04 -9.49
C GLU A 244 4.65 -11.10 -8.83
N TYR A 245 4.07 -11.96 -7.98
CA TYR A 245 4.79 -13.13 -7.45
C TYR A 245 5.21 -14.09 -8.56
N ALA A 246 4.35 -14.33 -9.54
CA ALA A 246 4.70 -15.14 -10.71
C ALA A 246 5.80 -14.50 -11.57
N ALA A 247 5.79 -13.18 -11.73
CA ALA A 247 6.82 -12.43 -12.44
C ALA A 247 8.17 -12.51 -11.71
N ILE A 248 8.19 -12.28 -10.40
CA ILE A 248 9.39 -12.44 -9.55
C ILE A 248 9.94 -13.85 -9.69
N TRP A 249 9.09 -14.88 -9.62
CA TRP A 249 9.51 -16.27 -9.74
C TRP A 249 10.13 -16.57 -11.11
N ALA A 250 9.55 -16.06 -12.19
CA ALA A 250 10.11 -16.20 -13.53
C ALA A 250 11.50 -15.55 -13.64
N ASP A 251 11.65 -14.32 -13.14
CA ASP A 251 12.92 -13.59 -13.17
C ASP A 251 14.01 -14.27 -12.32
N VAL A 252 13.66 -14.73 -11.11
CA VAL A 252 14.59 -15.45 -10.22
C VAL A 252 15.05 -16.77 -10.85
N ARG A 253 14.14 -17.50 -11.52
CA ARG A 253 14.52 -18.73 -12.24
C ARG A 253 15.41 -18.47 -13.45
N ALA A 254 15.16 -17.39 -14.19
CA ALA A 254 15.93 -17.01 -15.37
C ALA A 254 17.29 -16.36 -15.02
N ALA A 255 17.45 -15.84 -13.81
CA ALA A 255 18.66 -15.14 -13.39
C ALA A 255 19.90 -16.05 -13.35
N ALA A 256 20.93 -15.63 -14.06
CA ALA A 256 22.21 -16.36 -14.21
C ALA A 256 23.07 -16.40 -12.93
N SER A 257 22.80 -15.57 -11.92
CA SER A 257 23.59 -15.51 -10.69
C SER A 257 22.73 -15.22 -9.46
N TRP A 258 23.22 -15.63 -8.27
CA TRP A 258 22.58 -15.29 -7.00
C TRP A 258 22.45 -13.79 -6.77
N ARG A 259 23.42 -12.99 -7.23
CA ARG A 259 23.33 -11.53 -7.18
C ARG A 259 22.14 -11.00 -7.96
N HIS A 260 21.87 -11.55 -9.15
CA HIS A 260 20.71 -11.15 -9.95
C HIS A 260 19.40 -11.64 -9.33
N ARG A 261 19.38 -12.86 -8.78
CA ARG A 261 18.22 -13.39 -8.03
C ARG A 261 17.83 -12.48 -6.86
N LEU A 262 18.81 -12.12 -6.02
CA LEU A 262 18.60 -11.19 -4.92
C LEU A 262 18.22 -9.79 -5.42
N GLY A 263 18.79 -9.35 -6.54
CA GLY A 263 18.40 -8.12 -7.23
C GLY A 263 16.91 -8.09 -7.58
N HIS A 264 16.39 -9.17 -8.17
CA HIS A 264 14.97 -9.29 -8.49
C HIS A 264 14.06 -9.35 -7.26
N LEU A 265 14.55 -9.70 -6.07
CA LEU A 265 13.74 -9.74 -4.86
C LEU A 265 13.77 -8.42 -4.10
N PHE A 266 14.96 -7.84 -3.93
CA PHE A 266 15.19 -6.80 -2.94
C PHE A 266 15.50 -5.41 -3.51
N ARG A 267 15.69 -5.28 -4.83
CA ARG A 267 15.78 -3.96 -5.47
C ARG A 267 14.37 -3.43 -5.78
N ARG A 268 14.32 -2.17 -6.22
CA ARG A 268 13.08 -1.50 -6.63
C ARG A 268 12.35 -2.27 -7.74
N PRO A 269 11.01 -2.20 -7.78
CA PRO A 269 10.24 -2.68 -8.93
C PRO A 269 10.81 -2.13 -10.25
N GLY A 270 10.89 -2.98 -11.27
CA GLY A 270 11.47 -2.62 -12.57
C GLY A 270 13.00 -2.70 -12.69
N TRP A 271 13.73 -3.01 -11.61
CA TRP A 271 15.18 -3.24 -11.69
C TRP A 271 15.52 -4.39 -12.66
N ARG A 272 16.59 -4.21 -13.44
CA ARG A 272 17.15 -5.22 -14.34
C ARG A 272 18.66 -5.36 -14.13
N PRO A 273 19.24 -6.57 -14.30
CA PRO A 273 20.67 -6.74 -14.26
C PRO A 273 21.36 -5.94 -15.38
N PRO A 274 22.59 -5.44 -15.17
CA PRO A 274 23.36 -4.81 -16.23
C PRO A 274 23.53 -5.76 -17.42
N PRO A 275 23.57 -5.25 -18.66
CA PRO A 275 23.93 -6.07 -19.81
C PRO A 275 25.30 -6.71 -19.61
N ALA A 276 25.48 -7.93 -20.14
CA ALA A 276 26.78 -8.59 -20.10
C ALA A 276 27.84 -7.71 -20.79
N PRO A 277 29.10 -7.68 -20.29
CA PRO A 277 30.16 -6.97 -20.98
C PRO A 277 30.24 -7.49 -22.41
N ALA A 278 30.27 -6.58 -23.39
CA ALA A 278 30.48 -6.96 -24.78
C ALA A 278 31.78 -7.75 -24.87
N VAL A 279 31.72 -8.99 -25.36
CA VAL A 279 32.92 -9.76 -25.67
C VAL A 279 33.62 -8.99 -26.79
N ALA A 280 34.75 -8.35 -26.47
CA ALA A 280 35.60 -7.75 -27.46
C ALA A 280 36.08 -8.88 -28.38
N VAL A 281 35.46 -9.00 -29.56
CA VAL A 281 35.96 -9.86 -30.63
C VAL A 281 37.32 -9.28 -31.00
N ARG A 282 38.39 -9.88 -30.46
CA ARG A 282 39.73 -9.64 -30.98
C ARG A 282 39.72 -10.15 -32.40
N ALA A 283 39.56 -9.24 -33.36
CA ALA A 283 39.87 -9.53 -34.75
C ALA A 283 41.33 -9.98 -34.80
N ALA A 284 41.55 -11.27 -35.00
CA ALA A 284 42.84 -11.79 -35.37
C ALA A 284 43.17 -11.23 -36.76
N GLN A 285 43.80 -10.06 -36.80
CA GLN A 285 44.50 -9.61 -37.99
C GLN A 285 45.72 -10.53 -38.15
N GLY A 286 45.57 -11.53 -39.02
CA GLY A 286 46.70 -12.25 -39.58
C GLY A 286 47.57 -11.26 -40.34
N ALA A 287 48.76 -11.00 -39.82
CA ALA A 287 49.85 -10.46 -40.61
C ALA A 287 50.62 -11.64 -41.21
N ARG A 288 50.82 -11.54 -42.53
CA ARG A 288 51.58 -12.44 -43.39
C ARG A 288 53.07 -12.43 -43.06
#